data_AF-A0A7C2A7W9-F1
#
_entry.id   AF-A0A7C2A7W9-F1
#
_cell.length_a   1.000
_cell.length_b   1.000
_cell.length_c   1.000
_cell.angle_alpha   90.00
_cell.angle_beta   90.00
_cell.angle_gamma   90.00
#
_symmetry.space_group_name_H-M   'P 1'
#
loop_
_entity.id
_entity.type
_entity.pdbx_description
1 polymer ?
#
loop_
_entity_poly.entity_id
_entity_poly.type
_entity_poly.pdbx_seq_one_letter_code
_entity_poly.pdbx_strand_id
1 'polypeptide(L)'
;NIRGSFGVVISWVGKTIEQPEGIFIKKMTWEEIRDLGDNEISSHSCTHKLLTEINKEDLLFEIQESKRIIEEETGKKCITMHYPYSKTNEYIKETLEESGYLCARTLESKINKNPDLYEISSYAIFDDNHPSLEELKNLLEECKKERGWVVIMYHHIDENPENYTTGSYLPLCITPETFDAQMKLFSSENLWIASLGEVSSYLRQKETCTIQVKKSLTRIKIIVESEYDIPLTLKIKINWWKVKVEGSLNDGEYSGSFYLNVVPNKEIVICRVLL
;
A
#
# COMPACT_ATOMS: atom_id res chain seq x y z
N ASN A 1 5.16 7.14 -12.66
CA ASN A 1 5.36 7.45 -11.24
C ASN A 1 4.83 6.30 -10.43
N ILE A 2 5.72 5.47 -9.88
CA ILE A 2 5.36 4.42 -8.92
C ILE A 2 5.34 5.05 -7.53
N ARG A 3 4.31 4.77 -6.73
CA ARG A 3 4.23 5.19 -5.33
C ARG A 3 4.48 4.00 -4.41
N GLY A 4 5.14 4.26 -3.28
CA GLY A 4 5.43 3.27 -2.25
C GLY A 4 5.13 3.79 -0.85
N SER A 5 5.27 2.90 0.13
CA SER A 5 5.12 3.18 1.55
C SER A 5 6.48 3.05 2.25
N PHE A 6 6.90 4.10 2.95
CA PHE A 6 8.19 4.18 3.62
C PHE A 6 7.97 4.07 5.13
N GLY A 7 8.29 2.89 5.70
CA GLY A 7 8.22 2.65 7.14
C GLY A 7 9.36 3.32 7.88
N VAL A 8 9.04 4.30 8.72
CA VAL A 8 10.01 5.12 9.45
C VAL A 8 10.11 4.68 10.90
N VAL A 9 11.33 4.36 11.35
CA VAL A 9 11.66 4.23 12.77
C VAL A 9 12.07 5.59 13.29
N ILE A 10 11.28 6.18 14.20
CA ILE A 10 11.47 7.58 14.62
C ILE A 10 12.88 7.83 15.17
N SER A 11 13.33 6.96 16.08
CA SER A 11 14.61 7.13 16.75
C SER A 11 15.82 6.97 15.82
N TRP A 12 15.62 6.51 14.58
CA TRP A 12 16.66 6.34 13.58
C TRP A 12 16.77 7.50 12.59
N VAL A 13 15.75 8.36 12.49
CA VAL A 13 15.71 9.46 11.52
C VAL A 13 16.92 10.38 11.69
N GLY A 14 17.62 10.65 10.58
CA GLY A 14 18.80 11.50 10.51
C GLY A 14 20.06 10.95 11.20
N LYS A 15 20.05 9.68 11.64
CA LYS A 15 21.19 9.05 12.29
C LYS A 15 21.92 8.08 11.37
N THR A 16 23.18 7.84 11.70
CA THR A 16 23.91 6.66 11.22
C THR A 16 23.75 5.56 12.26
N ILE A 17 23.12 4.46 11.87
CA ILE A 17 22.89 3.30 12.74
C ILE A 17 23.99 2.28 12.49
N GLU A 18 24.68 1.89 13.55
CA GLU A 18 25.59 0.75 13.54
C GLU A 18 24.77 -0.54 13.66
N GLN A 19 24.86 -1.38 12.65
CA GLN A 19 24.38 -2.76 12.66
C GLN A 19 25.50 -3.69 13.17
N PRO A 20 25.16 -4.94 13.56
CA PRO A 20 26.16 -5.92 13.92
C PRO A 20 27.30 -6.00 12.91
N GLU A 21 28.49 -6.35 13.39
CA GLU A 21 29.70 -6.52 12.57
C GLU A 21 30.24 -5.22 11.91
N GLY A 22 29.80 -4.05 12.41
CA GLY A 22 30.41 -2.75 12.08
C GLY A 22 29.87 -2.12 10.79
N ILE A 23 28.69 -2.52 10.34
CA ILE A 23 28.00 -1.91 9.19
C ILE A 23 27.34 -0.61 9.65
N PHE A 24 27.60 0.50 8.96
CA PHE A 24 27.01 1.80 9.28
C PHE A 24 26.01 2.24 8.22
N ILE A 25 24.74 2.39 8.60
CA ILE A 25 23.67 2.79 7.69
C ILE A 25 23.21 4.20 8.01
N LYS A 26 23.43 5.11 7.05
CA LYS A 26 22.83 6.44 7.11
C LYS A 26 21.33 6.34 6.85
N LYS A 27 20.53 6.84 7.78
CA LYS A 27 19.07 6.90 7.67
C LYS A 27 18.66 8.27 7.15
N MET A 28 17.53 8.31 6.45
CA MET A 28 16.97 9.56 5.93
C MET A 28 16.70 10.55 7.06
N THR A 29 16.95 11.82 6.79
CA THR A 29 16.53 12.96 7.60
C THR A 29 15.05 13.28 7.37
N TRP A 30 14.45 14.09 8.23
CA TRP A 30 13.07 14.57 8.00
C TRP A 30 12.94 15.42 6.73
N GLU A 31 13.99 16.12 6.32
CA GLU A 31 14.02 16.83 5.03
C GLU A 31 13.92 15.86 3.86
N GLU A 32 14.80 14.86 3.80
CA GLU A 32 14.76 13.82 2.77
C GLU A 32 13.43 13.02 2.79
N ILE A 33 12.83 12.79 3.96
CA ILE A 33 11.52 12.13 4.09
C ILE A 33 10.40 13.00 3.50
N ARG A 34 10.43 14.32 3.73
CA ARG A 34 9.46 15.25 3.12
C ARG A 34 9.62 15.31 1.59
N ASP A 35 10.84 15.19 1.09
CA ASP A 35 11.14 15.19 -0.34
C ASP A 35 10.62 13.95 -1.09
N LEU A 36 10.13 12.93 -0.38
CA LEU A 36 9.47 11.77 -0.98
C LEU A 36 8.11 12.10 -1.64
N GLY A 37 7.61 13.35 -1.58
CA GLY A 37 6.48 13.80 -2.40
C GLY A 37 5.18 13.07 -2.08
N ASP A 38 4.52 12.46 -3.07
CA ASP A 38 3.22 11.77 -2.88
C ASP A 38 3.34 10.34 -2.31
N ASN A 39 4.54 9.90 -1.97
CA ASN A 39 4.72 8.61 -1.29
C ASN A 39 4.12 8.63 0.11
N GLU A 40 3.68 7.46 0.55
CA GLU A 40 3.16 7.26 1.89
C GLU A 40 4.31 7.17 2.89
N ILE A 41 4.19 7.91 3.99
CA ILE A 41 5.09 7.81 5.14
C ILE A 41 4.35 7.05 6.22
N SER A 42 4.89 5.91 6.61
CA SER A 42 4.25 4.94 7.48
C SER A 42 5.06 4.74 8.76
N SER A 43 4.42 4.22 9.81
CA SER A 43 5.12 3.93 11.06
C SER A 43 5.89 2.61 10.99
N HIS A 44 7.11 2.60 11.53
CA HIS A 44 7.83 1.39 11.89
C HIS A 44 8.20 1.40 13.39
N SER A 45 7.28 1.94 14.20
CA SER A 45 7.43 2.22 15.65
C SER A 45 8.45 3.34 15.97
N CYS A 46 8.54 3.72 17.24
CA CYS A 46 9.50 4.72 17.70
C CYS A 46 10.92 4.18 17.73
N THR A 47 11.10 2.97 18.29
CA THR A 47 12.42 2.44 18.61
C THR A 47 12.74 1.09 17.96
N HIS A 48 11.86 0.58 17.08
CA HIS A 48 12.01 -0.72 16.43
C HIS A 48 12.11 -1.88 17.45
N LYS A 49 11.48 -1.73 18.62
CA LYS A 49 11.38 -2.83 19.59
C LYS A 49 10.44 -3.91 19.09
N LEU A 50 10.68 -5.14 19.54
CA LEU A 50 9.75 -6.24 19.33
C LEU A 50 8.48 -5.99 20.14
N LEU A 51 7.43 -5.52 19.46
CA LEU A 51 6.19 -5.05 20.10
C LEU A 51 5.46 -6.12 20.93
N THR A 52 5.70 -7.40 20.64
CA THR A 52 5.15 -8.53 21.39
C THR A 52 5.83 -8.78 22.74
N GLU A 53 6.96 -8.11 23.03
CA GLU A 53 7.79 -8.33 24.22
C GLU A 53 7.87 -7.11 25.15
N ILE A 54 7.10 -6.06 24.88
CA ILE A 54 7.03 -4.86 25.71
C ILE A 54 5.73 -4.81 26.51
N ASN A 55 5.71 -4.00 27.58
CA ASN A 55 4.50 -3.79 28.38
C ASN A 55 3.47 -2.93 27.60
N LYS A 56 2.27 -2.82 28.15
CA LYS A 56 1.14 -2.15 27.48
C LYS A 56 1.36 -0.65 27.30
N GLU A 57 1.93 -0.01 28.32
CA GLU A 57 2.21 1.42 28.32
C GLU A 57 3.25 1.78 27.23
N ASP A 58 4.31 0.99 27.14
CA ASP A 58 5.36 1.12 26.12
C ASP A 58 4.81 0.81 24.72
N LEU A 59 3.95 -0.21 24.58
CA LEU A 59 3.30 -0.52 23.30
C LEU A 59 2.46 0.65 22.80
N LEU A 60 1.62 1.21 23.68
CA LEU A 60 0.77 2.33 23.34
C LEU A 60 1.61 3.54 22.92
N PHE A 61 2.69 3.82 23.67
CA PHE A 61 3.65 4.86 23.32
C PHE A 61 4.30 4.62 21.96
N GLU A 62 4.86 3.44 21.70
CA GLU A 62 5.51 3.09 20.42
C GLU A 62 4.57 3.26 19.21
N ILE A 63 3.29 2.95 19.38
CA ILE A 63 2.26 3.02 18.33
C ILE A 63 1.78 4.46 18.12
N GLN A 64 1.39 5.15 19.18
CA GLN A 64 0.75 6.47 19.10
C GLN A 64 1.76 7.57 18.84
N GLU A 65 2.93 7.51 19.49
CA GLU A 65 3.93 8.57 19.36
C GLU A 65 4.60 8.55 17.98
N SER A 66 4.85 7.36 17.42
CA SER A 66 5.39 7.25 16.06
C SER A 66 4.45 7.84 15.02
N LYS A 67 3.15 7.58 15.16
CA LYS A 67 2.11 8.22 14.35
C LYS A 67 2.13 9.74 14.50
N ARG A 68 2.04 10.24 15.73
CA ARG A 68 1.99 11.68 16.02
C ARG A 68 3.19 12.41 15.42
N ILE A 69 4.40 11.89 15.61
CA ILE A 69 5.63 12.52 15.11
C ILE A 69 5.65 12.52 13.57
N ILE A 70 5.27 11.42 12.91
CA ILE A 70 5.21 11.38 11.44
C ILE A 70 4.21 12.42 10.93
N GLU A 71 3.02 12.51 11.55
CA GLU A 71 1.98 13.45 11.15
C GLU A 71 2.42 14.90 11.34
N GLU A 72 3.12 15.21 12.43
CA GLU A 72 3.66 16.56 12.69
C GLU A 72 4.81 16.93 11.75
N GLU A 73 5.75 16.02 11.50
CA GLU A 73 6.95 16.30 10.69
C GLU A 73 6.66 16.36 9.19
N THR A 74 5.62 15.65 8.73
CA THR A 74 5.32 15.52 7.30
C THR A 74 4.03 16.22 6.89
N GLY A 75 3.13 16.53 7.83
CA GLY A 75 1.78 17.03 7.54
C GLY A 75 0.86 16.01 6.86
N LYS A 76 1.29 14.74 6.72
CA LYS A 76 0.53 13.65 6.11
C LYS A 76 0.00 12.72 7.19
N LYS A 77 -1.16 12.12 6.96
CA LYS A 77 -1.71 11.08 7.86
C LYS A 77 -0.81 9.84 7.87
N CYS A 78 -0.56 9.29 9.06
CA CYS A 78 0.13 8.00 9.22
C CYS A 78 -0.91 6.92 9.56
N ILE A 79 -1.28 6.16 8.53
CA ILE A 79 -2.38 5.16 8.59
C ILE A 79 -1.89 3.72 8.49
N THR A 80 -0.60 3.50 8.25
CA THR A 80 -0.03 2.16 8.04
C THR A 80 1.08 1.89 9.04
N MET A 81 1.05 0.69 9.63
CA MET A 81 2.10 0.16 10.49
C MET A 81 2.91 -0.94 9.77
N HIS A 82 4.22 -0.85 9.88
CA HIS A 82 5.14 -1.92 9.51
C HIS A 82 5.61 -2.53 10.82
N TYR A 83 5.25 -3.78 11.13
CA TYR A 83 5.66 -4.35 12.42
C TYR A 83 7.18 -4.55 12.47
N PRO A 84 7.88 -4.05 13.49
CA PRO A 84 9.24 -4.46 13.78
C PRO A 84 9.32 -5.99 13.85
N TYR A 85 10.32 -6.56 13.17
CA TYR A 85 10.51 -8.02 13.06
C TYR A 85 9.32 -8.80 12.47
N SER A 86 8.35 -8.12 11.86
CA SER A 86 7.12 -8.72 11.33
C SER A 86 6.31 -9.52 12.36
N LYS A 87 6.42 -9.18 13.65
CA LYS A 87 5.70 -9.86 14.74
C LYS A 87 4.56 -9.01 15.27
N THR A 88 3.42 -9.66 15.46
CA THR A 88 2.22 -9.06 16.03
C THR A 88 1.42 -10.12 16.80
N ASN A 89 0.40 -9.67 17.53
CA ASN A 89 -0.63 -10.48 18.17
C ASN A 89 -1.95 -9.68 18.18
N GLU A 90 -3.05 -10.31 18.59
CA GLU A 90 -4.36 -9.67 18.52
C GLU A 90 -4.46 -8.35 19.30
N TYR A 91 -3.87 -8.29 20.49
CA TYR A 91 -3.85 -7.08 21.31
C TYR A 91 -3.15 -5.90 20.61
N ILE A 92 -2.07 -6.18 19.86
CA ILE A 92 -1.36 -5.16 19.08
C ILE A 92 -2.27 -4.65 17.95
N LYS A 93 -3.00 -5.53 17.25
CA LYS A 93 -3.92 -5.12 16.18
C LYS A 93 -5.05 -4.24 16.71
N GLU A 94 -5.66 -4.63 17.83
CA GLU A 94 -6.68 -3.84 18.51
C GLU A 94 -6.14 -2.45 18.87
N THR A 95 -4.91 -2.40 19.42
CA THR A 95 -4.25 -1.13 19.77
C THR A 95 -4.00 -0.25 18.54
N LEU A 96 -3.62 -0.84 17.40
CA LEU A 96 -3.46 -0.11 16.13
C LEU A 96 -4.78 0.46 15.64
N GLU A 97 -5.84 -0.35 15.65
CA GLU A 97 -7.18 0.06 15.25
C GLU A 97 -7.71 1.22 16.10
N GLU A 98 -7.62 1.10 17.43
CA GLU A 98 -8.01 2.15 18.38
C GLU A 98 -7.18 3.43 18.21
N SER A 99 -5.92 3.30 17.75
CA SER A 99 -5.03 4.43 17.43
C SER A 99 -5.25 4.98 16.01
N GLY A 100 -6.26 4.49 15.28
CA GLY A 100 -6.67 4.97 13.97
C GLY A 100 -5.71 4.58 12.83
N TYR A 101 -4.93 3.52 12.98
CA TYR A 101 -4.28 2.89 11.83
C TYR A 101 -5.33 2.13 11.01
N LEU A 102 -5.16 2.07 9.69
CA LEU A 102 -6.06 1.35 8.79
C LEU A 102 -5.55 -0.04 8.45
N CYS A 103 -4.23 -0.25 8.52
CA CYS A 103 -3.62 -1.52 8.18
C CYS A 103 -2.21 -1.68 8.75
N ALA A 104 -1.73 -2.91 8.71
CA ALA A 104 -0.35 -3.25 9.02
C ALA A 104 0.15 -4.43 8.19
N ARG A 105 1.48 -4.51 8.01
CA ARG A 105 2.12 -5.60 7.26
C ARG A 105 3.11 -6.44 8.05
N THR A 106 3.16 -7.72 7.71
CA THR A 106 4.14 -8.73 8.15
C THR A 106 4.97 -9.23 6.95
N LEU A 107 5.85 -10.20 7.17
CA LEU A 107 6.67 -10.84 6.14
C LEU A 107 6.37 -12.35 6.14
N GLU A 108 5.51 -12.75 5.22
CA GLU A 108 5.08 -14.16 5.06
C GLU A 108 5.29 -14.68 3.64
N SER A 109 5.65 -13.80 2.69
CA SER A 109 5.90 -14.08 1.27
C SER A 109 4.75 -14.78 0.54
N LYS A 110 3.51 -14.29 0.72
CA LYS A 110 2.28 -14.86 0.14
C LYS A 110 1.53 -13.84 -0.71
N ILE A 111 0.73 -14.33 -1.66
CA ILE A 111 -0.25 -13.53 -2.40
C ILE A 111 -1.43 -13.20 -1.46
N ASN A 112 -1.79 -11.91 -1.39
CA ASN A 112 -2.94 -11.44 -0.63
C ASN A 112 -4.20 -11.50 -1.51
N LYS A 113 -5.29 -12.08 -0.99
CA LYS A 113 -6.62 -12.04 -1.65
C LYS A 113 -7.61 -11.27 -0.82
N ASN A 114 -7.88 -11.76 0.38
CA ASN A 114 -8.68 -11.12 1.42
C ASN A 114 -7.93 -11.23 2.76
N PRO A 115 -6.77 -10.55 2.90
CA PRO A 115 -6.00 -10.65 4.13
C PRO A 115 -6.75 -9.97 5.29
N ASP A 116 -6.38 -10.34 6.52
CA ASP A 116 -6.57 -9.44 7.66
C ASP A 116 -5.76 -8.16 7.37
N LEU A 117 -6.42 -7.00 7.42
CA LEU A 117 -5.78 -5.72 7.11
C LEU A 117 -4.65 -5.37 8.09
N TYR A 118 -4.62 -5.98 9.28
CA TYR A 118 -3.54 -5.81 10.24
C TYR A 118 -2.50 -6.94 10.21
N GLU A 119 -2.55 -7.85 9.24
CA GLU A 119 -1.53 -8.88 8.96
C GLU A 119 -1.31 -9.08 7.45
N ILE A 120 -1.14 -7.98 6.71
CA ILE A 120 -0.93 -8.06 5.27
C ILE A 120 0.44 -8.69 4.98
N SER A 121 0.46 -9.74 4.15
CA SER A 121 1.71 -10.40 3.77
C SER A 121 2.51 -9.55 2.81
N SER A 122 3.82 -9.43 3.07
CA SER A 122 4.78 -8.88 2.13
C SER A 122 5.73 -9.95 1.60
N TYR A 123 6.28 -9.69 0.42
CA TYR A 123 7.29 -10.46 -0.26
C TYR A 123 8.60 -9.66 -0.23
N ALA A 124 9.60 -10.16 0.50
CA ALA A 124 10.88 -9.48 0.63
C ALA A 124 11.75 -9.67 -0.62
N ILE A 125 12.44 -8.59 -1.00
CA ILE A 125 13.60 -8.63 -1.89
C ILE A 125 14.84 -8.61 -0.98
N PHE A 126 15.62 -9.69 -1.04
CA PHE A 126 16.79 -9.88 -0.17
C PHE A 126 18.04 -9.34 -0.85
N ASP A 127 18.30 -9.77 -2.08
CA ASP A 127 19.46 -9.36 -2.87
C ASP A 127 19.11 -9.28 -4.35
N ASP A 128 20.11 -8.99 -5.18
CA ASP A 128 19.96 -8.81 -6.62
C ASP A 128 19.36 -10.03 -7.36
N ASN A 129 19.44 -11.21 -6.74
CA ASN A 129 19.05 -12.48 -7.34
C ASN A 129 17.92 -13.18 -6.58
N HIS A 130 17.46 -12.64 -5.45
CA HIS A 130 16.45 -13.28 -4.60
C HIS A 130 15.31 -12.32 -4.25
N PRO A 131 14.21 -12.36 -5.02
CA PRO A 131 13.97 -13.19 -6.21
C PRO A 131 14.67 -12.64 -7.46
N SER A 132 14.94 -13.51 -8.43
CA SER A 132 15.31 -13.12 -9.77
C SER A 132 14.15 -12.41 -10.49
N LEU A 133 14.45 -11.67 -11.57
CA LEU A 133 13.41 -11.02 -12.38
C LEU A 133 12.38 -12.01 -12.95
N GLU A 134 12.80 -13.23 -13.30
CA GLU A 134 11.90 -14.26 -13.82
C GLU A 134 11.00 -14.83 -12.72
N GLU A 135 11.52 -15.06 -11.51
CA GLU A 135 10.70 -15.47 -10.35
C GLU A 135 9.69 -14.39 -9.97
N LEU A 136 10.11 -13.13 -9.99
CA LEU A 136 9.23 -11.99 -9.75
C LEU A 136 8.14 -11.89 -10.82
N LYS A 137 8.47 -12.10 -12.09
CA LYS A 137 7.48 -12.17 -13.17
C LYS A 137 6.49 -13.31 -12.97
N ASN A 138 6.97 -14.49 -12.58
CA ASN A 138 6.11 -15.64 -12.28
C ASN A 138 5.18 -15.37 -11.09
N LEU A 139 5.65 -14.69 -10.04
CA LEU A 139 4.83 -14.24 -8.92
C LEU A 139 3.70 -13.31 -9.40
N LEU A 140 3.99 -12.36 -10.29
CA LEU A 140 2.98 -11.45 -10.84
C LEU A 140 1.93 -12.18 -11.69
N GLU A 141 2.35 -13.15 -12.50
CA GLU A 141 1.43 -13.97 -13.29
C GLU A 141 0.52 -14.83 -12.42
N GLU A 142 1.08 -15.44 -11.37
CA GLU A 142 0.29 -16.18 -10.38
C GLU A 142 -0.70 -15.25 -9.67
N CYS A 143 -0.23 -14.08 -9.22
CA CYS A 143 -1.06 -13.05 -8.60
C CYS A 143 -2.28 -12.67 -9.46
N LYS A 144 -2.09 -12.47 -10.77
CA LYS A 144 -3.18 -12.20 -11.72
C LYS A 144 -4.15 -13.37 -11.85
N LYS A 145 -3.63 -14.59 -12.00
CA LYS A 145 -4.43 -15.82 -12.10
C LYS A 145 -5.30 -16.02 -10.86
N GLU A 146 -4.73 -15.75 -9.70
CA GLU A 146 -5.38 -15.87 -8.41
C GLU A 146 -6.33 -14.70 -8.08
N ARG A 147 -6.30 -13.63 -8.89
CA ARG A 147 -6.99 -12.35 -8.64
C ARG A 147 -6.61 -11.76 -7.27
N GLY A 148 -5.35 -11.90 -6.90
CA GLY A 148 -4.77 -11.35 -5.67
C GLY A 148 -3.93 -10.10 -5.94
N TRP A 149 -3.15 -9.72 -4.92
CA TRP A 149 -2.18 -8.63 -4.94
C TRP A 149 -1.00 -8.96 -4.03
N VAL A 150 0.15 -8.34 -4.26
CA VAL A 150 1.39 -8.57 -3.51
C VAL A 150 1.98 -7.26 -3.03
N VAL A 151 2.61 -7.27 -1.86
CA VAL A 151 3.42 -6.15 -1.36
C VAL A 151 4.88 -6.52 -1.56
N ILE A 152 5.58 -5.78 -2.42
CA ILE A 152 7.03 -5.97 -2.61
C ILE A 152 7.77 -5.10 -1.59
N MET A 153 8.63 -5.71 -0.78
CA MET A 153 9.34 -5.05 0.31
C MET A 153 10.84 -4.99 0.04
N TYR A 154 11.37 -3.78 0.02
CA TYR A 154 12.80 -3.48 -0.02
C TYR A 154 13.28 -2.97 1.34
N HIS A 155 14.55 -3.19 1.67
CA HIS A 155 15.18 -2.58 2.84
C HIS A 155 16.22 -1.54 2.43
N HIS A 156 17.16 -1.91 1.55
CA HIS A 156 18.23 -1.04 1.08
C HIS A 156 18.36 -1.11 -0.44
N ILE A 157 18.67 0.06 -1.03
CA ILE A 157 19.04 0.21 -2.44
C ILE A 157 20.34 1.01 -2.41
N ASP A 158 21.46 0.36 -2.75
CA ASP A 158 22.81 0.92 -2.62
C ASP A 158 23.72 0.35 -3.71
N GLU A 159 24.71 1.14 -4.15
CA GLU A 159 25.69 0.69 -5.15
C GLU A 159 26.62 -0.41 -4.62
N ASN A 160 26.75 -0.52 -3.30
CA ASN A 160 27.67 -1.45 -2.63
C ASN A 160 26.89 -2.39 -1.71
N PRO A 161 26.08 -3.33 -2.26
CA PRO A 161 25.27 -4.25 -1.46
C PRO A 161 26.10 -5.12 -0.51
N GLU A 162 27.39 -5.35 -0.80
CA GLU A 162 28.33 -6.05 0.06
C GLU A 162 28.51 -5.38 1.44
N ASN A 163 28.28 -4.06 1.53
CA ASN A 163 28.30 -3.34 2.81
C ASN A 163 27.14 -3.74 3.73
N TYR A 164 26.15 -4.47 3.22
CA TYR A 164 24.98 -4.93 3.96
C TYR A 164 25.01 -6.44 4.19
N THR A 165 26.08 -7.11 3.77
CA THR A 165 26.24 -8.57 3.89
C THR A 165 27.48 -8.90 4.70
N THR A 166 27.31 -9.23 5.97
CA THR A 166 28.38 -9.80 6.77
C THR A 166 27.85 -10.93 7.66
N GLY A 167 28.67 -11.96 7.85
CA GLY A 167 28.37 -13.06 8.77
C GLY A 167 27.13 -13.87 8.40
N SER A 168 26.22 -14.04 9.36
CA SER A 168 24.99 -14.82 9.24
C SER A 168 23.74 -13.98 8.88
N TYR A 169 23.91 -12.70 8.57
CA TYR A 169 22.77 -11.83 8.22
C TYR A 169 22.24 -12.17 6.83
N LEU A 170 20.92 -12.09 6.65
CA LEU A 170 20.33 -12.13 5.32
C LEU A 170 20.79 -10.91 4.54
N PRO A 171 21.13 -11.05 3.25
CA PRO A 171 21.33 -9.88 2.43
C PRO A 171 19.99 -9.16 2.33
N LEU A 172 19.99 -7.84 2.56
CA LEU A 172 18.79 -6.99 2.53
C LEU A 172 19.03 -5.76 1.64
N CYS A 173 19.92 -5.87 0.66
CA CYS A 173 20.30 -4.78 -0.21
C CYS A 173 20.35 -5.23 -1.67
N ILE A 174 19.82 -4.40 -2.53
CA ILE A 174 19.94 -4.54 -3.98
C ILE A 174 20.63 -3.33 -4.59
N THR A 175 21.14 -3.48 -5.79
CA THR A 175 21.70 -2.37 -6.56
C THR A 175 20.61 -1.50 -7.18
N PRO A 176 20.91 -0.22 -7.49
CA PRO A 176 20.03 0.63 -8.29
C PRO A 176 19.69 0.03 -9.66
N GLU A 177 20.62 -0.70 -10.28
CA GLU A 177 20.40 -1.39 -11.56
C GLU A 177 19.31 -2.46 -11.44
N THR A 178 19.41 -3.34 -10.43
CA THR A 178 18.37 -4.33 -10.17
C THR A 178 17.03 -3.68 -9.84
N PHE A 179 17.04 -2.65 -8.98
CA PHE A 179 15.81 -1.95 -8.62
C PHE A 179 15.13 -1.35 -9.87
N ASP A 180 15.87 -0.69 -10.74
CA ASP A 180 15.35 -0.12 -11.99
C ASP A 180 14.79 -1.21 -12.93
N ALA A 181 15.47 -2.36 -13.05
CA ALA A 181 14.97 -3.48 -13.83
C ALA A 181 13.64 -4.04 -13.28
N GLN A 182 13.50 -4.14 -11.96
CA GLN A 182 12.24 -4.55 -11.31
C GLN A 182 11.14 -3.49 -11.48
N MET A 183 11.44 -2.20 -11.37
CA MET A 183 10.47 -1.12 -11.63
C MET A 183 9.98 -1.10 -13.08
N LYS A 184 10.88 -1.39 -14.04
CA LYS A 184 10.52 -1.54 -15.46
C LYS A 184 9.59 -2.72 -15.68
N LEU A 185 9.86 -3.87 -15.05
CA LEU A 185 8.96 -5.02 -15.07
C LEU A 185 7.58 -4.61 -14.56
N PHE A 186 7.48 -4.04 -13.35
CA PHE A 186 6.20 -3.63 -12.76
C PHE A 186 5.43 -2.63 -13.63
N SER A 187 6.13 -1.65 -14.22
CA SER A 187 5.52 -0.63 -15.06
C SER A 187 5.05 -1.15 -16.42
N SER A 188 5.66 -2.24 -16.92
CA SER A 188 5.28 -2.87 -18.18
C SER A 188 4.02 -3.74 -18.05
N GLU A 189 3.69 -4.14 -16.83
CA GLU A 189 2.53 -4.96 -16.53
C GLU A 189 1.28 -4.08 -16.34
N ASN A 190 0.12 -4.58 -16.75
CA ASN A 190 -1.16 -3.90 -16.53
C ASN A 190 -1.63 -4.07 -15.07
N LEU A 191 -0.91 -3.42 -14.15
CA LEU A 191 -1.11 -3.50 -12.70
C LEU A 191 -1.61 -2.17 -12.15
N TRP A 192 -2.40 -2.24 -11.07
CA TRP A 192 -2.62 -1.09 -10.20
C TRP A 192 -1.52 -1.07 -9.14
N ILE A 193 -0.59 -0.13 -9.27
CA ILE A 193 0.51 0.08 -8.32
C ILE A 193 0.16 1.27 -7.43
N ALA A 194 0.14 1.04 -6.12
CA ALA A 194 -0.32 2.01 -5.12
C ALA A 194 0.41 1.78 -3.79
N SER A 195 0.34 2.77 -2.89
CA SER A 195 0.84 2.59 -1.53
C SER A 195 -0.04 1.60 -0.76
N LEU A 196 0.50 1.04 0.32
CA LEU A 196 -0.26 0.11 1.17
C LEU A 196 -1.50 0.77 1.78
N GLY A 197 -1.39 2.02 2.25
CA GLY A 197 -2.52 2.79 2.76
C GLY A 197 -3.62 3.02 1.72
N GLU A 198 -3.28 3.22 0.45
CA GLU A 198 -4.28 3.36 -0.63
C GLU A 198 -5.01 2.05 -0.92
N VAL A 199 -4.28 0.93 -1.00
CA VAL A 199 -4.88 -0.39 -1.18
C VAL A 199 -5.80 -0.71 0.00
N SER A 200 -5.36 -0.46 1.23
CA SER A 200 -6.19 -0.70 2.42
C SER A 200 -7.39 0.24 2.50
N SER A 201 -7.25 1.51 2.13
CA SER A 201 -8.36 2.46 2.02
C SER A 201 -9.39 1.97 1.00
N TYR A 202 -8.93 1.49 -0.18
CA TYR A 202 -9.79 0.88 -1.20
C TYR A 202 -10.53 -0.36 -0.69
N LEU A 203 -9.84 -1.25 0.03
CA LEU A 203 -10.45 -2.45 0.58
C LEU A 203 -11.50 -2.11 1.64
N ARG A 204 -11.21 -1.15 2.54
CA ARG A 204 -12.19 -0.69 3.54
C ARG A 204 -13.41 -0.05 2.88
N GLN A 205 -13.22 0.92 1.98
CA GLN A 205 -14.35 1.58 1.31
C GLN A 205 -15.18 0.61 0.47
N LYS A 206 -14.57 -0.42 -0.12
CA LYS A 206 -15.31 -1.40 -0.92
C LYS A 206 -16.35 -2.14 -0.06
N GLU A 207 -16.03 -2.40 1.20
CA GLU A 207 -16.94 -3.06 2.13
C GLU A 207 -17.93 -2.09 2.81
N THR A 208 -17.57 -0.81 2.97
CA THR A 208 -18.36 0.17 3.72
C THR A 208 -19.13 1.19 2.87
N CYS A 209 -18.81 1.34 1.59
CA CYS A 209 -19.46 2.32 0.73
C CYS A 209 -20.95 2.04 0.53
N THR A 210 -21.71 3.10 0.30
CA THR A 210 -23.12 3.01 -0.09
C THR A 210 -23.30 3.48 -1.53
N ILE A 211 -24.19 2.84 -2.28
CA ILE A 211 -24.48 3.21 -3.66
C ILE A 211 -25.88 3.79 -3.71
N GLN A 212 -25.97 5.10 -3.95
CA GLN A 212 -27.23 5.78 -4.21
C GLN A 212 -27.53 5.76 -5.71
N VAL A 213 -28.74 5.32 -6.08
CA VAL A 213 -29.16 5.24 -7.48
C VAL A 213 -30.50 5.94 -7.68
N LYS A 214 -30.53 6.95 -8.56
CA LYS A 214 -31.76 7.62 -9.00
C LYS A 214 -32.02 7.31 -10.47
N LYS A 215 -33.17 6.70 -10.77
CA LYS A 215 -33.51 6.23 -12.12
C LYS A 215 -34.67 7.01 -12.73
N SER A 216 -34.62 7.16 -14.04
CA SER A 216 -35.69 7.64 -14.91
C SER A 216 -35.74 6.78 -16.18
N LEU A 217 -36.67 7.06 -17.09
CA LEU A 217 -36.83 6.31 -18.34
C LEU A 217 -35.59 6.36 -19.25
N THR A 218 -34.82 7.44 -19.20
CA THR A 218 -33.68 7.69 -20.11
C THR A 218 -32.37 7.96 -19.39
N ARG A 219 -32.37 8.09 -18.06
CA ARG A 219 -31.19 8.48 -17.28
C ARG A 219 -31.12 7.74 -15.94
N ILE A 220 -29.92 7.31 -15.57
CA ILE A 220 -29.57 6.82 -14.23
C ILE A 220 -28.50 7.75 -13.67
N LYS A 221 -28.68 8.20 -12.44
CA LYS A 221 -27.66 8.91 -11.66
C LYS A 221 -27.18 7.98 -10.55
N ILE A 222 -25.87 7.90 -10.38
CA ILE A 222 -25.22 7.08 -9.35
C ILE A 222 -24.29 7.98 -8.54
N ILE A 223 -24.35 7.87 -7.22
CA ILE A 223 -23.34 8.41 -6.32
C ILE A 223 -22.88 7.24 -5.44
N VAL A 224 -21.56 7.05 -5.36
CA VAL A 224 -20.96 6.10 -4.41
C VAL A 224 -20.43 6.90 -3.25
N GLU A 225 -21.10 6.82 -2.10
CA GLU A 225 -20.69 7.55 -0.91
C GLU A 225 -19.62 6.74 -0.16
N SER A 226 -18.52 7.40 0.16
CA SER A 226 -17.42 6.81 0.92
C SER A 226 -16.68 7.85 1.74
N GLU A 227 -16.07 7.39 2.83
CA GLU A 227 -15.17 8.18 3.67
C GLU A 227 -13.82 8.46 2.99
N TYR A 228 -13.38 7.56 2.10
CA TYR A 228 -12.09 7.65 1.44
C TYR A 228 -12.26 8.18 0.01
N ASP A 229 -11.27 8.92 -0.49
CA ASP A 229 -11.24 9.47 -1.85
C ASP A 229 -10.38 8.62 -2.80
N ILE A 230 -10.51 7.29 -2.70
CA ILE A 230 -9.86 6.36 -3.62
C ILE A 230 -10.88 5.91 -4.67
N PRO A 231 -10.58 5.95 -5.97
CA PRO A 231 -11.53 5.49 -6.99
C PRO A 231 -12.01 4.05 -6.77
N LEU A 232 -13.32 3.82 -6.92
CA LEU A 232 -13.96 2.50 -6.82
C LEU A 232 -14.27 1.92 -8.20
N THR A 233 -14.23 0.60 -8.34
CA THR A 233 -14.69 -0.06 -9.58
C THR A 233 -16.11 -0.58 -9.41
N LEU A 234 -17.07 0.03 -10.13
CA LEU A 234 -18.44 -0.46 -10.22
C LEU A 234 -18.62 -1.37 -11.42
N LYS A 235 -19.22 -2.54 -11.21
CA LYS A 235 -19.75 -3.36 -12.31
C LYS A 235 -21.19 -2.97 -12.60
N ILE A 236 -21.45 -2.45 -13.78
CA ILE A 236 -22.78 -2.04 -14.23
C ILE A 236 -23.36 -3.11 -15.15
N LYS A 237 -24.62 -3.50 -14.88
CA LYS A 237 -25.44 -4.32 -15.77
C LYS A 237 -26.73 -3.56 -16.09
N ILE A 238 -26.92 -3.22 -17.36
CA ILE A 238 -28.06 -2.44 -17.83
C ILE A 238 -28.72 -3.07 -19.05
N ASN A 239 -30.05 -2.93 -19.16
CA ASN A 239 -30.85 -3.51 -20.24
C ASN A 239 -31.08 -2.54 -21.41
N TRP A 240 -30.32 -1.45 -21.48
CA TRP A 240 -30.34 -0.53 -22.62
C TRP A 240 -29.34 -1.00 -23.68
N TRP A 241 -29.72 -0.89 -24.96
CA TRP A 241 -28.88 -1.32 -26.07
C TRP A 241 -27.51 -0.61 -26.08
N LYS A 242 -27.51 0.69 -25.76
CA LYS A 242 -26.33 1.52 -25.64
C LYS A 242 -26.58 2.67 -24.69
N VAL A 243 -25.53 3.04 -23.97
CA VAL A 243 -25.54 4.11 -22.99
C VAL A 243 -24.32 5.01 -23.15
N LYS A 244 -24.47 6.28 -22.79
CA LYS A 244 -23.36 7.21 -22.60
C LYS A 244 -23.17 7.45 -21.11
N VAL A 245 -21.94 7.33 -20.64
CA VAL A 245 -21.53 7.56 -19.25
C VAL A 245 -20.72 8.84 -19.16
N GLU A 246 -21.05 9.67 -18.18
CA GLU A 246 -20.36 10.93 -17.84
C GLU A 246 -20.13 11.01 -16.32
N GLY A 247 -19.00 11.56 -15.89
CA GLY A 247 -18.65 11.75 -14.47
C GLY A 247 -17.85 10.61 -13.82
N SER A 248 -17.41 9.62 -14.60
CA SER A 248 -16.48 8.56 -14.21
C SER A 248 -15.06 8.84 -14.73
N LEU A 249 -14.06 8.09 -14.27
CA LEU A 249 -12.68 8.20 -14.78
C LEU A 249 -12.52 7.60 -16.18
N ASN A 250 -13.49 6.81 -16.62
CA ASN A 250 -13.53 6.20 -17.95
C ASN A 250 -14.89 6.50 -18.60
N ASP A 251 -15.18 7.79 -18.80
CA ASP A 251 -16.37 8.21 -19.55
C ASP A 251 -16.36 7.70 -20.98
N GLY A 252 -17.56 7.50 -21.55
CA GLY A 252 -17.68 6.96 -22.89
C GLY A 252 -19.02 6.28 -23.17
N GLU A 253 -19.06 5.54 -24.27
CA GLU A 253 -20.23 4.78 -24.67
C GLU A 253 -20.06 3.29 -24.37
N TYR A 254 -21.11 2.68 -23.85
CA TYR A 254 -21.09 1.30 -23.37
C TYR A 254 -22.34 0.52 -23.81
N SER A 255 -22.19 -0.80 -23.91
CA SER A 255 -23.27 -1.75 -24.17
C SER A 255 -23.11 -2.97 -23.26
N GLY A 256 -24.23 -3.60 -22.88
CA GLY A 256 -24.22 -4.81 -22.06
C GLY A 256 -23.74 -4.58 -20.63
N SER A 257 -22.75 -5.38 -20.18
CA SER A 257 -22.13 -5.24 -18.86
C SER A 257 -20.74 -4.62 -19.00
N PHE A 258 -20.45 -3.63 -18.17
CA PHE A 258 -19.19 -2.88 -18.23
C PHE A 258 -18.75 -2.45 -16.82
N TYR A 259 -17.50 -1.96 -16.73
CA TYR A 259 -16.91 -1.48 -15.48
C TYR A 259 -16.68 0.02 -15.55
N LEU A 260 -16.97 0.72 -14.46
CA LEU A 260 -16.69 2.14 -14.28
C LEU A 260 -15.77 2.33 -13.09
N ASN A 261 -14.74 3.14 -13.26
CA ASN A 261 -13.90 3.66 -12.20
C ASN A 261 -14.50 4.98 -11.74
N VAL A 262 -14.91 5.05 -10.48
CA VAL A 262 -15.76 6.11 -9.96
C VAL A 262 -15.06 6.83 -8.85
N VAL A 263 -15.08 8.16 -8.90
CA VAL A 263 -14.58 8.98 -7.80
C VAL A 263 -15.66 9.03 -6.72
N PRO A 264 -15.36 8.66 -5.47
CA PRO A 264 -16.33 8.72 -4.38
C PRO A 264 -16.98 10.10 -4.24
N ASN A 265 -18.23 10.11 -3.79
CA ASN A 265 -19.04 11.30 -3.53
C ASN A 265 -19.29 12.21 -4.76
N LYS A 266 -18.93 11.77 -5.98
CA LYS A 266 -19.24 12.46 -7.23
C LYS A 266 -20.38 11.77 -7.98
N GLU A 267 -21.21 12.58 -8.64
CA GLU A 267 -22.31 12.07 -9.46
C GLU A 267 -21.80 11.52 -10.78
N ILE A 268 -22.21 10.29 -11.08
CA ILE A 268 -22.09 9.66 -12.40
C ILE A 268 -23.46 9.68 -13.05
N VAL A 269 -23.47 9.98 -14.34
CA VAL A 269 -24.66 9.99 -15.17
C VAL A 269 -24.54 8.93 -16.25
N ILE A 270 -25.54 8.05 -16.33
CA ILE A 270 -25.69 7.09 -17.42
C ILE A 270 -26.96 7.47 -18.20
N CYS A 271 -26.80 7.89 -19.44
CA CYS A 271 -27.88 8.26 -20.35
C CYS A 271 -28.11 7.16 -21.38
N ARG A 272 -29.38 6.79 -21.61
CA ARG A 272 -29.77 5.95 -22.74
C ARG A 272 -29.49 6.70 -24.04
N VAL A 273 -28.76 6.07 -24.96
CA VAL A 273 -28.63 6.60 -26.32
C VAL A 273 -29.93 6.24 -27.05
N LEU A 274 -30.64 7.24 -27.58
CA LEU A 274 -31.79 7.02 -28.45
C LEU A 274 -31.30 6.98 -29.90
N LEU A 275 -31.81 6.03 -30.67
CA LEU A 275 -31.60 5.96 -32.12
C LEU A 275 -32.41 7.06 -32.82
#